data_AF-A0A378QTA0-F1
#
_entry.id   AF-A0A378QTA0-F1
#
_cell.length_a   1.000
_cell.length_b   1.000
_cell.length_c   1.000
_cell.angle_alpha   90.00
_cell.angle_beta   90.00
_cell.angle_gamma   90.00
#
_symmetry.space_group_name_H-M   'P 1'
#
loop_
_entity.id
_entity.type
_entity.pdbx_description
1 polymer ?
#
loop_
_entity_poly.entity_id
_entity_poly.type
_entity_poly.pdbx_seq_one_letter_code
_entity_poly.pdbx_strand_id
1 'polypeptide(L)'
;MSNFINIANRLKLALGVTTDMELAEFLELKPNAFAGRKKRNSFPTERLSMILQKHPHLDIDFDYVVNGTKPKTNDMQIPIIITLTQGEINALTNLLTQCVAKHAQKSLDTATNDNQGLEHSPN
;
A
#
# COMPACT_ATOMS: atom_id res chain seq x y z
N MET A 1 -14.23 -11.87 17.65
CA MET A 1 -15.32 -10.93 17.30
C MET A 1 -16.17 -11.54 16.19
N SER A 2 -17.49 -11.41 16.24
CA SER A 2 -18.40 -11.99 15.25
C SER A 2 -18.38 -11.23 13.92
N ASN A 3 -18.61 -11.94 12.81
CA ASN A 3 -18.59 -11.36 11.46
C ASN A 3 -19.50 -10.13 11.33
N PHE A 4 -20.70 -10.20 11.91
CA PHE A 4 -21.64 -9.07 11.93
C PHE A 4 -21.04 -7.79 12.51
N ILE A 5 -20.33 -7.89 13.65
CA ILE A 5 -19.76 -6.72 14.33
C ILE A 5 -18.69 -6.07 13.48
N ASN A 6 -17.85 -6.88 12.84
CA ASN A 6 -16.79 -6.38 11.96
C ASN A 6 -17.37 -5.66 10.75
N ILE A 7 -18.39 -6.25 10.09
CA ILE A 7 -19.07 -5.63 8.95
C ILE A 7 -19.75 -4.32 9.39
N ALA A 8 -20.50 -4.35 10.49
CA ALA A 8 -21.20 -3.18 11.02
C ALA A 8 -20.21 -2.05 11.36
N ASN A 9 -19.07 -2.36 11.98
CA ASN A 9 -18.07 -1.35 12.32
C ASN A 9 -17.42 -0.73 11.08
N ARG A 10 -17.11 -1.54 10.05
CA ARG A 10 -16.59 -1.00 8.77
C ARG A 10 -17.61 -0.10 8.08
N LEU A 11 -18.87 -0.51 8.06
CA LEU A 11 -19.93 0.30 7.45
C LEU A 11 -20.16 1.62 8.23
N LYS A 12 -20.15 1.57 9.57
CA LYS A 12 -20.22 2.77 10.42
C LYS A 12 -19.08 3.75 10.11
N LEU A 13 -17.86 3.24 10.01
CA LEU A 13 -16.69 4.05 9.66
C LEU A 13 -16.83 4.70 8.28
N ALA A 14 -17.31 3.95 7.29
CA ALA A 14 -17.53 4.46 5.94
C ALA A 14 -18.64 5.54 5.89
N LEU A 15 -19.66 5.40 6.73
CA LEU A 15 -20.78 6.36 6.83
C LEU A 15 -20.50 7.55 7.76
N GLY A 16 -19.44 7.50 8.57
CA GLY A 16 -19.16 8.50 9.61
C GLY A 16 -20.15 8.48 10.79
N VAL A 17 -20.89 7.38 10.98
CA VAL A 17 -21.85 7.22 12.08
C VAL A 17 -21.26 6.37 13.20
N THR A 18 -21.80 6.47 14.41
CA THR A 18 -21.22 5.77 15.58
C THR A 18 -22.19 4.75 16.19
N THR A 19 -23.49 4.98 16.04
CA THR A 19 -24.51 4.20 16.74
C THR A 19 -25.07 3.06 15.88
N ASP A 20 -25.54 2.00 16.54
CA ASP A 20 -26.29 0.93 15.87
C ASP A 20 -27.65 1.43 15.36
N MET A 21 -28.17 2.52 15.95
CA MET A 21 -29.46 3.09 15.56
C MET A 21 -29.37 3.80 14.22
N GLU A 22 -28.38 4.68 14.03
CA GLU A 22 -28.09 5.33 12.74
C GLU A 22 -27.80 4.29 11.65
N LEU A 23 -27.03 3.25 11.98
CA LEU A 23 -26.76 2.16 11.04
C LEU A 23 -28.03 1.39 10.65
N ALA A 24 -28.92 1.14 11.61
CA ALA A 24 -30.19 0.47 11.34
C ALA A 24 -31.11 1.32 10.46
N GLU A 25 -31.15 2.63 10.69
CA GLU A 25 -31.88 3.59 9.87
C GLU A 25 -31.34 3.65 8.43
N PHE A 26 -30.02 3.73 8.26
CA PHE A 26 -29.38 3.67 6.95
C PHE A 26 -29.74 2.37 6.19
N LEU A 27 -29.76 1.24 6.89
CA LEU A 27 -30.15 -0.05 6.32
C LEU A 27 -31.67 -0.21 6.17
N GLU A 28 -32.44 0.84 6.43
CA GLU A 28 -33.91 0.85 6.40
C GLU A 28 -34.49 -0.32 7.21
N LEU A 29 -33.98 -0.53 8.43
CA LEU A 29 -34.40 -1.57 9.38
C LEU A 29 -34.85 -0.94 10.69
N LYS A 30 -35.89 -1.53 11.29
CA LYS A 30 -36.29 -1.20 12.67
C LYS A 30 -35.17 -1.61 13.65
N PRO A 31 -34.93 -0.88 14.75
CA PRO A 31 -33.90 -1.20 15.74
C PRO A 31 -33.98 -2.65 16.27
N ASN A 32 -35.19 -3.14 16.55
CA ASN A 32 -35.42 -4.51 17.01
C ASN A 32 -35.02 -5.57 15.96
N ALA A 33 -35.23 -5.28 14.67
CA ALA A 33 -34.84 -6.18 13.59
C ALA A 33 -33.31 -6.24 13.45
N PHE A 34 -32.64 -5.09 13.57
CA PHE A 34 -31.18 -5.02 13.59
C PHE A 34 -30.59 -5.78 14.79
N ALA A 35 -31.11 -5.57 16.00
CA ALA A 35 -30.69 -6.27 17.20
C ALA A 35 -30.89 -7.80 17.08
N GLY A 36 -32.02 -8.25 16.53
CA GLY A 36 -32.28 -9.67 16.28
C GLY A 36 -31.29 -10.29 15.29
N ARG A 37 -30.97 -9.56 14.21
CA ARG A 37 -29.95 -9.97 13.22
C ARG A 37 -28.54 -10.02 13.82
N LYS A 38 -28.19 -9.04 14.66
CA LYS A 38 -26.92 -9.00 15.41
C LYS A 38 -26.75 -10.21 16.30
N LYS A 39 -27.80 -10.59 17.06
CA LYS A 39 -27.82 -11.81 17.90
C LYS A 39 -27.65 -13.09 17.09
N ARG A 40 -28.26 -13.16 15.89
CA ARG A 40 -28.15 -14.29 14.97
C ARG A 40 -26.89 -14.26 14.09
N ASN A 41 -26.05 -13.23 14.21
CA ASN A 41 -24.87 -13.01 13.36
C ASN A 41 -25.20 -13.00 11.84
N SER A 42 -26.37 -12.48 11.46
CA SER A 42 -26.88 -12.48 10.08
C SER A 42 -26.95 -11.06 9.50
N PHE A 43 -25.88 -10.60 8.86
CA PHE A 43 -25.83 -9.24 8.30
C PHE A 43 -26.71 -9.11 7.04
N PRO A 44 -27.48 -8.02 6.86
CA PRO A 44 -28.39 -7.84 5.72
C PRO A 44 -27.65 -7.37 4.46
N THR A 45 -26.76 -8.19 3.93
CA THR A 45 -25.85 -7.83 2.82
C THR A 45 -26.58 -7.41 1.56
N GLU A 46 -27.66 -8.11 1.21
CA GLU A 46 -28.50 -7.79 0.04
C GLU A 46 -29.17 -6.42 0.16
N ARG A 47 -29.56 -6.02 1.39
CA ARG A 47 -30.14 -4.70 1.63
C ARG A 47 -29.10 -3.60 1.45
N LEU A 48 -27.89 -3.82 1.96
CA LEU A 48 -26.75 -2.92 1.74
C LEU A 48 -26.49 -2.75 0.23
N SER A 49 -26.42 -3.84 -0.54
CA SER A 49 -26.18 -3.74 -1.99
C SER A 49 -27.28 -2.98 -2.71
N MET A 50 -28.55 -3.17 -2.36
CA MET A 50 -29.66 -2.42 -2.95
C MET A 50 -29.56 -0.92 -2.65
N ILE A 51 -29.18 -0.54 -1.43
CA ILE A 51 -29.01 0.87 -1.05
C ILE A 51 -27.86 1.49 -1.84
N LEU A 52 -26.69 0.83 -1.93
CA LEU A 52 -25.55 1.35 -2.68
C LEU A 52 -25.85 1.48 -4.18
N GLN A 53 -26.64 0.56 -4.76
CA GLN A 53 -27.10 0.68 -6.15
C GLN A 53 -28.03 1.88 -6.37
N LYS A 54 -28.90 2.19 -5.40
CA LYS A 54 -29.80 3.36 -5.46
C LYS A 54 -29.07 4.69 -5.21
N HIS A 55 -27.98 4.64 -4.46
CA HIS A 55 -27.20 5.81 -4.06
C HIS A 55 -25.75 5.67 -4.52
N PRO A 56 -25.47 5.67 -5.84
CA PRO A 56 -24.13 5.44 -6.39
C PRO A 56 -23.13 6.56 -6.06
N HIS A 57 -23.59 7.69 -5.50
CA HIS A 57 -22.77 8.78 -5.00
C HIS A 57 -22.16 8.50 -3.62
N LEU A 58 -22.61 7.45 -2.92
CA LEU A 58 -21.99 7.01 -1.69
C LEU A 58 -20.69 6.28 -2.02
N ASP A 59 -19.55 6.86 -1.62
CA ASP A 59 -18.22 6.28 -1.78
C ASP A 59 -17.99 5.15 -0.76
N ILE A 60 -18.77 4.08 -0.88
CA ILE A 60 -18.73 2.93 0.02
C ILE A 60 -18.35 1.69 -0.78
N ASP A 61 -17.15 1.18 -0.51
CA ASP A 61 -16.67 -0.09 -1.05
C ASP A 61 -17.40 -1.26 -0.37
N PHE A 62 -18.33 -1.87 -1.10
CA PHE A 62 -19.11 -3.02 -0.65
C PHE A 62 -18.22 -4.21 -0.25
N ASP A 63 -17.22 -4.53 -1.07
CA ASP A 63 -16.35 -5.68 -0.84
C ASP A 63 -15.49 -5.48 0.40
N TYR A 64 -14.97 -4.27 0.62
CA TYR A 64 -14.28 -3.94 1.86
C TYR A 64 -15.21 -4.06 3.08
N VAL A 65 -16.43 -3.55 3.00
CA VAL A 65 -17.38 -3.60 4.11
C VAL A 65 -17.70 -5.05 4.49
N VAL A 66 -18.03 -5.89 3.50
CA VAL A 66 -18.49 -7.27 3.75
C VAL A 66 -17.31 -8.19 4.09
N ASN A 67 -16.25 -8.16 3.28
CA ASN A 67 -15.15 -9.13 3.36
C ASN A 67 -13.99 -8.63 4.23
N GLY A 68 -13.88 -7.33 4.47
CA GLY A 68 -12.75 -6.72 5.19
C GLY A 68 -11.45 -6.70 4.38
N THR A 69 -11.47 -7.24 3.16
CA THR A 69 -10.37 -7.15 2.21
C THR A 69 -10.59 -5.89 1.40
N LYS A 70 -9.78 -4.86 1.65
CA LYS A 70 -9.56 -3.86 0.59
C LYS A 70 -8.95 -4.63 -0.58
N PRO A 71 -9.32 -4.35 -1.83
CA PRO A 71 -8.49 -4.81 -2.93
C PRO A 71 -7.07 -4.41 -2.57
N LYS A 72 -6.11 -5.34 -2.67
CA LYS A 72 -4.71 -4.96 -2.69
C LYS A 72 -4.63 -4.02 -3.88
N THR A 73 -4.68 -2.73 -3.61
CA THR A 73 -4.23 -1.71 -4.54
C THR A 73 -2.78 -2.09 -4.75
N ASN A 74 -2.52 -2.89 -5.79
CA ASN A 74 -1.27 -2.77 -6.50
C ASN A 74 -1.13 -1.27 -6.71
N ASP A 75 -0.10 -0.73 -6.09
CA ASP A 75 0.07 0.67 -5.79
C ASP A 75 -0.46 1.51 -6.95
N MET A 76 -1.34 2.47 -6.63
CA MET A 76 -1.50 3.61 -7.51
C MET A 76 -0.12 4.28 -7.54
N GLN A 77 0.74 3.83 -8.46
CA GLN A 77 2.01 4.45 -8.76
C GLN A 77 1.66 5.80 -9.34
N ILE A 78 1.52 6.78 -8.46
CA ILE A 78 1.66 8.17 -8.83
C ILE A 78 3.17 8.32 -9.12
N PRO A 79 3.59 8.51 -10.38
CA PRO A 79 5.00 8.73 -10.66
C PRO A 79 5.41 10.04 -9.98
N ILE A 80 6.44 9.99 -9.13
CA ILE A 80 7.08 11.20 -8.62
C ILE A 80 7.89 11.79 -9.79
N ILE A 81 7.39 12.85 -10.42
CA ILE A 81 8.12 13.60 -11.44
C ILE A 81 9.05 14.58 -10.71
N ILE A 82 10.36 14.35 -10.79
CA ILE A 82 11.38 15.27 -10.28
C ILE A 82 11.93 16.05 -11.48
N THR A 83 11.66 17.34 -11.54
CA THR A 83 12.30 18.24 -12.51
C THR A 83 13.67 18.66 -12.01
N LEU A 84 14.71 18.24 -12.72
CA LEU A 84 16.09 18.66 -12.47
C LEU A 84 16.49 19.72 -13.49
N THR A 85 17.20 20.75 -13.02
CA THR A 85 17.88 21.70 -13.89
C THR A 85 19.04 21.02 -14.61
N GLN A 86 19.45 21.59 -15.75
CA GLN A 86 20.62 21.10 -16.48
C GLN A 86 21.89 21.06 -15.61
N GLY A 87 22.04 22.01 -14.67
CA GLY A 87 23.18 22.05 -13.74
C GLY A 87 23.21 20.86 -12.78
N GLU A 88 22.05 20.46 -12.24
CA GLU A 88 21.93 19.31 -11.35
C GLU A 88 22.21 17.98 -12.07
N ILE A 89 21.70 17.84 -13.31
CA ILE A 89 21.99 16.68 -14.16
C ILE A 89 23.50 16.57 -14.44
N ASN A 90 24.15 17.69 -14.75
CA ASN A 90 25.58 17.73 -15.03
C ASN A 90 26.41 17.37 -13.78
N ALA A 91 26.00 17.83 -12.60
CA ALA A 91 26.67 17.50 -11.34
C ALA A 91 26.61 16.00 -11.03
N LEU A 92 25.45 15.36 -11.23
CA LEU A 92 25.28 13.92 -11.06
C LEU A 92 26.14 13.13 -12.05
N THR A 93 26.17 13.56 -13.32
CA THR A 93 26.98 12.92 -14.36
C THR A 93 28.47 12.98 -14.03
N ASN A 94 28.94 14.13 -13.54
CA ASN A 94 30.34 14.31 -13.15
C ASN A 94 30.71 13.43 -11.95
N LEU A 95 29.85 13.35 -10.94
CA LEU A 95 30.07 12.48 -9.79
C LEU A 95 30.15 11.00 -10.20
N LEU A 96 29.25 10.56 -11.09
CA LEU A 96 29.25 9.19 -11.61
C LEU A 96 30.56 8.89 -12.37
N THR A 97 30.99 9.84 -13.20
CA THR A 97 32.26 9.75 -13.96
C THR A 97 33.45 9.62 -13.01
N GLN A 98 33.48 10.39 -11.92
CA GLN A 98 34.53 10.32 -10.91
C GLN A 98 34.53 8.99 -10.15
N CYS A 99 33.35 8.44 -9.83
CA CYS A 99 33.23 7.11 -9.21
C CYS A 99 33.79 6.02 -10.12
N VAL A 100 33.48 6.05 -11.42
CA VAL A 100 33.98 5.07 -12.40
C VAL A 100 35.50 5.20 -12.57
N ALA A 101 36.02 6.43 -12.70
CA ALA A 101 37.46 6.67 -12.78
C ALA A 101 38.20 6.09 -11.55
N LYS A 102 37.71 6.38 -10.34
CA LYS A 102 38.28 5.89 -9.08
C LYS A 102 38.28 4.36 -9.00
N HIS A 103 37.25 3.69 -9.54
CA HIS A 103 37.19 2.23 -9.58
C HIS A 103 38.15 1.63 -10.61
N ALA A 104 38.38 2.31 -11.75
CA ALA A 104 39.32 1.89 -12.77
C ALA A 104 40.79 1.97 -12.28
N GLN A 105 41.16 3.01 -11.53
CA GLN A 105 42.51 3.13 -10.97
C GLN A 105 42.82 2.04 -9.93
N LYS A 106 41.84 1.68 -9.09
CA LYS A 106 41.99 0.59 -8.10
C LYS A 106 42.27 -0.77 -8.74
N SER A 107 41.86 -0.99 -10.00
CA SER A 107 42.12 -2.23 -10.74
C SER A 107 43.52 -2.31 -11.33
N LEU A 108 44.22 -1.18 -11.56
CA LEU A 108 45.61 -1.18 -12.03
C LEU A 108 46.63 -1.27 -10.89
N ASP A 109 46.32 -0.69 -9.72
CA ASP A 109 47.24 -0.72 -8.57
C ASP A 109 47.41 -2.13 -7.97
N THR A 110 46.41 -3.01 -8.11
CA THR A 110 46.50 -4.42 -7.70
C THR A 110 47.32 -5.30 -8.63
N ALA A 111 47.64 -4.86 -9.84
CA ALA A 111 48.41 -5.67 -10.81
C ALA A 111 49.93 -5.42 -10.77
N THR A 112 50.40 -4.44 -9.98
CA THR A 112 51.83 -4.05 -9.97
C THR A 112 52.62 -4.66 -8.82
N ASN A 113 51.99 -5.30 -7.83
CA ASN A 113 52.68 -5.81 -6.63
C ASN A 113 53.05 -7.31 -6.67
N ASP A 114 52.71 -8.04 -7.72
CA ASP A 114 52.98 -9.50 -7.81
C ASP A 114 54.28 -9.85 -8.56
N ASN A 115 55.05 -8.87 -9.03
CA ASN A 115 56.30 -9.08 -9.78
C ASN A 115 57.58 -8.73 -8.99
N GLN A 116 57.59 -8.90 -7.66
CA GLN A 116 58.82 -8.85 -6.87
C GLN A 116 58.95 -10.07 -5.96
N GLY A 117 59.28 -11.22 -6.53
CA GLY A 117 59.62 -12.39 -5.73
C GLY A 117 59.87 -13.63 -6.54
N LEU A 118 60.96 -13.69 -7.31
CA LEU A 118 61.54 -14.94 -7.84
C LEU A 118 62.94 -14.69 -8.41
N GLU A 119 63.84 -14.10 -7.64
CA GLU A 119 65.28 -14.13 -7.92
C GLU A 119 65.97 -14.50 -6.61
N HIS A 120 66.23 -15.80 -6.41
CA HIS A 120 67.42 -16.35 -5.76
C HIS A 120 67.26 -17.86 -5.58
N SER A 121 67.80 -18.61 -6.55
CA SER A 121 68.28 -19.96 -6.32
C SER A 121 69.77 -19.85 -5.95
N PRO A 122 70.23 -20.54 -4.89
CA PRO A 122 71.50 -21.23 -5.02
C PRO A 122 71.52 -22.64 -4.44
N ASN A 123 72.20 -23.51 -5.20
CA ASN A 123 72.73 -24.85 -4.93
C ASN A 123 71.78 -25.97 -4.49
#